data_AF-N6UV62-F1
#
_entry.id   AF-N6UV62-F1
#
_cell.length_a   1.000
_cell.length_b   1.000
_cell.length_c   1.000
_cell.angle_alpha   90.00
_cell.angle_beta   90.00
_cell.angle_gamma   90.00
#
_symmetry.space_group_name_H-M   'P 1'
#
loop_
_entity.id
_entity.type
_entity.pdbx_description
1 polymer ?
#
loop_
_entity_poly.entity_id
_entity_poly.type
_entity_poly.pdbx_seq_one_letter_code
_entity_poly.pdbx_strand_id
1 'polypeptide(L)'
;MSQSSLRPLAASTLMAFAIIACLVEPAYAQSAGIETVLQNIVTMLTGNIAKLLAVIAVIIICIAWMFGYMDLRRAGFWIIGIGGIFGATELVNTIVGG
;
A
#
# COMPACT_ATOMS: atom_id res chain seq x y z
N MET A 1 26.52 16.78 -16.78
CA MET A 1 26.88 15.77 -15.76
C MET A 1 25.97 15.95 -14.57
N SER A 2 24.82 15.26 -14.60
CA SER A 2 23.88 15.08 -13.47
C SER A 2 24.20 13.69 -12.86
N GLN A 3 23.98 13.49 -11.55
CA GLN A 3 23.71 12.19 -10.85
C GLN A 3 24.15 12.21 -9.35
N SER A 4 23.61 13.10 -8.50
CA SER A 4 23.88 12.99 -7.04
C SER A 4 22.75 13.37 -6.06
N SER A 5 21.61 13.91 -6.50
CA SER A 5 20.56 14.40 -5.59
C SER A 5 19.42 13.41 -5.26
N LEU A 6 19.43 12.18 -5.80
CA LEU A 6 18.36 11.20 -5.58
C LEU A 6 18.50 10.37 -4.28
N ARG A 7 19.72 10.25 -3.74
CA ARG A 7 20.01 9.49 -2.51
C ARG A 7 19.44 10.10 -1.21
N PRO A 8 19.49 11.43 -0.98
CA PRO A 8 18.97 12.01 0.27
C PRO A 8 17.45 11.94 0.36
N LEU A 9 16.75 11.92 -0.78
CA LEU A 9 15.29 11.79 -0.82
C LEU A 9 14.85 10.38 -0.40
N ALA A 10 15.51 9.34 -0.91
CA ALA A 10 15.27 7.96 -0.50
C ALA A 10 15.60 7.73 0.99
N ALA A 11 16.71 8.29 1.47
CA ALA A 11 17.09 8.23 2.87
C ALA A 11 16.10 8.96 3.77
N SER A 12 15.63 10.15 3.36
CA SER A 12 14.63 10.93 4.10
C SER A 12 13.28 10.21 4.17
N THR A 13 12.84 9.59 3.06
CA THR A 13 11.60 8.79 3.07
C THR A 13 11.70 7.54 3.94
N LEU A 14 12.84 6.85 3.95
CA LEU A 14 13.08 5.69 4.84
C LEU A 14 13.12 6.11 6.30
N MET A 15 13.74 7.24 6.60
CA MET A 15 13.84 7.76 7.96
C MET A 15 12.49 8.26 8.46
N ALA A 16 11.68 8.91 7.61
CA ALA A 16 10.29 9.27 7.92
C ALA A 16 9.43 8.02 8.16
N PHE A 17 9.60 6.96 7.36
CA PHE A 17 8.91 5.69 7.55
C PHE A 17 9.34 5.00 8.86
N ALA A 18 10.63 5.05 9.20
CA ALA A 18 11.16 4.52 10.45
C ALA A 18 10.69 5.32 11.68
N ILE A 19 10.58 6.64 11.56
CA ILE A 19 10.03 7.50 12.63
C ILE A 19 8.54 7.22 12.81
N ILE A 20 7.77 7.08 11.73
CA ILE A 20 6.36 6.66 11.78
C ILE A 20 6.26 5.27 12.41
N ALA A 21 7.11 4.31 12.03
CA ALA A 21 7.13 2.97 12.59
C ALA A 21 7.53 2.91 14.07
N CYS A 22 8.42 3.81 14.54
CA CYS A 22 8.78 3.94 15.95
C CYS A 22 7.75 4.71 16.77
N LEU A 23 6.98 5.62 16.16
CA LEU A 23 5.84 6.30 16.79
C LEU A 23 4.58 5.42 16.84
N VAL A 24 4.58 4.28 16.14
CA VAL A 24 3.70 3.15 16.46
C VAL A 24 4.25 2.48 17.72
N GLU A 25 4.17 3.16 18.86
CA GLU A 25 4.17 2.46 20.14
C GLU A 25 2.92 1.57 20.16
N PRO A 26 3.05 0.25 20.11
CA PRO A 26 1.91 -0.62 20.24
C PRO A 26 1.66 -0.76 21.75
N ALA A 27 0.53 -0.23 22.19
CA ALA A 27 -0.27 -0.91 23.21
C ALA A 27 0.47 -1.32 24.49
N TYR A 28 0.59 -0.42 25.46
CA TYR A 28 0.54 -0.84 26.85
C TYR A 28 -0.79 -0.38 27.45
N ALA A 29 -1.69 -1.36 27.63
CA ALA A 29 -2.86 -1.38 28.52
C ALA A 29 -4.26 -1.04 27.97
N GLN A 30 -4.77 -1.79 26.98
CA GLN A 30 -6.24 -1.91 26.82
C GLN A 30 -6.65 -3.27 26.24
N SER A 31 -6.81 -4.28 27.12
CA SER A 31 -7.19 -5.66 26.73
C SER A 31 -8.63 -5.81 26.19
N ALA A 32 -9.31 -4.70 25.87
CA ALA A 32 -10.60 -4.63 25.16
C ALA A 32 -10.55 -3.70 23.92
N GLY A 33 -9.39 -3.07 23.65
CA GLY A 33 -9.20 -2.11 22.55
C GLY A 33 -8.35 -2.65 21.40
N ILE A 34 -7.56 -3.71 21.59
CA ILE A 34 -6.67 -4.27 20.56
C ILE A 34 -7.47 -4.80 19.37
N GLU A 35 -8.60 -5.46 19.60
CA GLU A 35 -9.46 -5.92 18.52
C GLU A 35 -10.06 -4.74 17.74
N THR A 36 -10.56 -3.71 18.44
CA THR A 36 -11.08 -2.48 17.82
C THR A 36 -10.01 -1.72 17.02
N VAL A 37 -8.80 -1.60 17.56
CA VAL A 37 -7.67 -0.95 16.86
C VAL A 37 -7.25 -1.79 15.65
N LEU A 38 -7.17 -3.11 15.79
CA LEU A 38 -6.80 -3.99 14.69
C LEU A 38 -7.85 -3.98 13.58
N GLN A 39 -9.15 -3.95 13.93
CA GLN A 39 -10.24 -3.80 12.96
C GLN A 39 -10.23 -2.42 12.30
N ASN A 40 -9.92 -1.35 13.02
CA ASN A 40 -9.76 -0.02 12.44
C ASN A 40 -8.58 0.04 11.46
N ILE A 41 -7.44 -0.59 11.79
CA ILE A 41 -6.29 -0.69 10.88
C ILE A 41 -6.63 -1.52 9.65
N VAL A 42 -7.26 -2.68 9.83
CA VAL A 42 -7.72 -3.52 8.71
C VAL A 42 -8.68 -2.72 7.84
N THR A 43 -9.63 -2.00 8.43
CA THR A 43 -10.58 -1.13 7.71
C THR A 43 -9.87 0.01 6.97
N MET A 44 -8.80 0.58 7.53
CA MET A 44 -8.00 1.58 6.82
C MET A 44 -7.20 0.97 5.66
N LEU A 45 -6.68 -0.25 5.84
CA LEU A 45 -5.86 -0.97 4.85
C LEU A 45 -6.67 -1.64 3.73
N THR A 46 -7.93 -2.01 3.99
CA THR A 46 -8.83 -2.65 2.99
C THR A 46 -10.01 -1.75 2.60
N GLY A 47 -10.21 -0.64 3.28
CA GLY A 47 -11.28 0.31 3.02
C GLY A 47 -11.04 1.22 1.82
N ASN A 48 -11.89 2.24 1.71
CA ASN A 48 -11.96 3.11 0.53
C ASN A 48 -10.64 3.87 0.26
N ILE A 49 -9.88 4.20 1.30
CA ILE A 49 -8.60 4.91 1.17
C ILE A 49 -7.58 4.05 0.40
N ALA A 50 -7.46 2.77 0.74
CA ALA A 50 -6.55 1.86 0.04
C ALA A 50 -6.97 1.63 -1.43
N LYS A 51 -8.28 1.52 -1.68
CA LYS A 51 -8.83 1.46 -3.04
C LYS A 51 -8.45 2.71 -3.85
N LEU A 52 -8.60 3.91 -3.29
CA LEU A 52 -8.22 5.16 -3.95
C LEU A 52 -6.72 5.24 -4.25
N LEU A 53 -5.86 4.84 -3.31
CA LEU A 53 -4.42 4.82 -3.53
C LEU A 53 -4.02 3.82 -4.64
N ALA A 54 -4.66 2.66 -4.69
CA ALA A 54 -4.42 1.68 -5.75
C ALA A 54 -4.85 2.20 -7.13
N VAL A 55 -5.98 2.91 -7.22
CA VAL A 55 -6.43 3.53 -8.47
C VAL A 55 -5.41 4.54 -8.99
N ILE A 56 -4.86 5.39 -8.10
CA ILE A 56 -3.81 6.35 -8.48
C ILE A 56 -2.56 5.63 -8.98
N ALA A 57 -2.15 4.54 -8.33
CA ALA A 57 -1.01 3.73 -8.77
C ALA A 57 -1.23 3.11 -10.17
N VAL A 58 -2.43 2.60 -10.46
CA VAL A 58 -2.79 2.07 -11.80
C VAL A 58 -2.68 3.16 -12.86
N ILE A 59 -3.18 4.36 -12.59
CA ILE A 59 -3.10 5.49 -13.53
C ILE A 59 -1.64 5.82 -13.86
N ILE A 60 -0.76 5.87 -12.85
CA ILE A 60 0.68 6.12 -13.06
C ILE A 60 1.32 5.03 -13.93
N ILE A 61 0.95 3.76 -13.74
CA ILE A 61 1.47 2.64 -14.54
C ILE A 61 1.00 2.75 -16.00
N CYS A 62 -0.26 3.08 -16.25
CA CYS A 62 -0.78 3.31 -17.60
C CYS A 62 -0.03 4.44 -18.31
N ILE A 63 0.22 5.54 -17.60
CA ILE A 63 0.96 6.69 -18.14
C ILE A 63 2.43 6.31 -18.41
N ALA A 64 3.10 5.66 -17.45
CA ALA A 64 4.49 5.22 -17.60
C ALA A 64 4.68 4.25 -18.78
N TRP A 65 3.66 3.43 -19.03
CA TRP A 65 3.62 2.54 -20.18
C TRP A 65 3.45 3.30 -21.51
N MET A 66 2.56 4.29 -21.56
CA MET A 66 2.36 5.12 -22.78
C MET A 66 3.62 5.90 -23.20
N PHE A 67 4.46 6.31 -22.25
CA PHE A 67 5.71 7.00 -22.53
C PHE A 67 6.90 6.05 -22.81
N GLY A 68 6.67 4.74 -22.87
CA GLY A 68 7.72 3.77 -23.17
C GLY A 68 8.75 3.57 -22.04
N TYR A 69 8.47 4.06 -20.82
CA TYR A 69 9.32 3.82 -19.65
C TYR A 69 9.15 2.38 -19.09
N MET A 70 8.10 1.67 -19.51
CA MET A 70 7.77 0.32 -19.05
C MET A 70 7.22 -0.54 -20.20
N ASP A 71 7.63 -1.80 -20.26
CA ASP A 71 7.08 -2.78 -21.22
C ASP A 71 5.73 -3.35 -20.78
N LEU A 72 4.88 -3.74 -21.75
CA LEU A 72 3.57 -4.40 -21.53
C LEU A 72 3.66 -5.57 -20.53
N ARG A 73 4.77 -6.32 -20.58
CA ARG A 73 5.00 -7.47 -19.72
C ARG A 73 5.18 -7.07 -18.26
N ARG A 74 5.87 -5.96 -17.99
CA ARG A 74 6.05 -5.45 -16.62
C ARG A 74 4.76 -4.83 -16.10
N ALA A 75 4.00 -4.14 -16.95
CA ALA A 75 2.67 -3.61 -16.61
C ALA A 75 1.67 -4.74 -16.27
N GLY A 76 1.70 -5.86 -16.99
CA GLY A 76 0.83 -7.02 -16.72
C GLY A 76 1.00 -7.61 -15.32
N PHE A 77 2.25 -7.72 -14.82
CA PHE A 77 2.49 -8.21 -13.45
C PHE A 77 1.90 -7.28 -12.38
N TRP A 78 1.92 -5.97 -12.61
CA TRP A 78 1.29 -5.01 -11.69
C TRP A 78 -0.23 -5.16 -11.64
N ILE A 79 -0.88 -5.35 -12.80
CA ILE A 79 -2.34 -5.53 -12.87
C ILE A 79 -2.75 -6.82 -12.16
N ILE A 80 -2.02 -7.92 -12.36
CA ILE A 80 -2.29 -9.20 -11.70
C ILE A 80 -2.12 -9.07 -10.17
N GLY A 81 -1.08 -8.37 -9.71
CA GLY A 81 -0.83 -8.14 -8.28
C GLY A 81 -1.95 -7.34 -7.61
N ILE A 82 -2.40 -6.26 -8.25
CA ILE A 82 -3.50 -5.42 -7.73
C ILE A 82 -4.82 -6.20 -7.70
N GLY A 83 -5.13 -6.92 -8.79
CA GLY A 83 -6.32 -7.77 -8.86
C GLY A 83 -6.30 -8.89 -7.81
N GLY A 84 -5.14 -9.47 -7.53
CA GLY A 84 -4.97 -10.49 -6.48
C GLY A 84 -5.21 -9.95 -5.07
N ILE A 85 -4.70 -8.76 -4.73
CA ILE A 85 -4.87 -8.16 -3.40
C ILE A 85 -6.35 -7.84 -3.12
N PHE A 86 -7.03 -7.21 -4.08
CA PHE A 86 -8.45 -6.90 -3.92
C PHE A 86 -9.32 -8.16 -4.00
N GLY A 87 -9.00 -9.10 -4.89
CA GLY A 87 -9.70 -10.38 -4.98
C GLY A 87 -9.55 -11.23 -3.71
N ALA A 88 -8.38 -11.24 -3.08
CA ALA A 88 -8.16 -11.94 -1.82
C ALA A 88 -9.02 -11.38 -0.67
N THR A 89 -9.19 -10.05 -0.63
CA THR A 89 -10.05 -9.40 0.38
C THR A 89 -11.50 -9.86 0.26
N GLU A 90 -12.06 -9.88 -0.96
CA GLU A 90 -13.42 -10.37 -1.22
C GLU A 90 -13.57 -11.87 -0.90
N LEU A 91 -12.57 -12.69 -1.23
CA LEU A 91 -12.57 -14.11 -0.91
C LEU A 91 -12.59 -14.36 0.61
N VAL A 92 -11.76 -13.65 1.37
CA VAL A 92 -11.73 -13.75 2.84
C VAL A 92 -13.07 -13.31 3.44
N ASN A 93 -13.64 -12.20 2.96
CA ASN A 93 -14.96 -11.74 3.40
C ASN A 93 -16.06 -12.78 3.13
N THR A 94 -15.98 -13.49 1.99
CA THR A 94 -16.95 -14.56 1.64
C THR A 94 -16.77 -15.80 2.52
N ILE A 95 -15.54 -16.14 2.92
CA ILE A 95 -15.23 -17.33 3.73
C ILE A 95 -15.53 -17.12 5.21
N VAL A 96 -15.23 -15.94 5.76
CA VAL A 96 -15.41 -15.65 7.19
C VAL A 96 -16.87 -15.29 7.51
N GLY A 97 -17.68 -15.05 6.48
CA GLY A 97 -19.11 -14.73 6.60
C GLY A 97 -19.34 -13.22 6.67
N GLY A 98 -20.04 -12.69 5.68
CA GLY A 98 -20.61 -11.35 5.69
C GLY A 98 -21.89 -11.24 6.50
#